data_AF-A0A1B2LTI2-F1
#
_entry.id   AF-A0A1B2LTI2-F1
#
_cell.length_a   1.000
_cell.length_b   1.000
_cell.length_c   1.000
_cell.angle_alpha   90.00
_cell.angle_beta   90.00
_cell.angle_gamma   90.00
#
_symmetry.space_group_name_H-M   'P 1'
#
loop_
_entity.id
_entity.type
_entity.pdbx_description
1 polymer ?
#
loop_
_entity_poly.entity_id
_entity_poly.type
_entity_poly.pdbx_seq_one_letter_code
_entity_poly.pdbx_strand_id
1 'polypeptide(L)'
;YNVGIKCATITPDEKRVEEFKLKKMWKSPNGTIRNILGGTVFREAIICKNIPRLVTGWDKPIIIGRHAHADQYKATDFVVPGAGTLELIFKPASGDPVIKHVVNEYKGPGVAIGMFNTDASIIDFAHSSFKYALERKYPLYLSTKNTILKKYDG
;
A
#
# COMPACT_ATOMS: atom_id res chain seq x y z
N TYR A 1 2.91 -25.74 -2.65
CA TYR A 1 1.68 -25.95 -1.84
C TYR A 1 0.58 -24.90 -2.08
N ASN A 2 0.84 -23.72 -2.68
CA ASN A 2 -0.12 -22.72 -3.20
C ASN A 2 -1.15 -22.10 -2.23
N VAL A 3 -1.47 -22.72 -1.09
CA VAL A 3 -2.48 -22.26 -0.13
C VAL A 3 -1.85 -22.18 1.26
N GLY A 4 -2.15 -21.09 1.99
CA GLY A 4 -1.75 -20.90 3.38
C GLY A 4 -2.88 -20.27 4.20
N ILE A 5 -3.06 -20.76 5.43
CA ILE A 5 -4.03 -20.22 6.40
C ILE A 5 -3.21 -19.57 7.52
N LYS A 6 -3.51 -18.31 7.84
CA LYS A 6 -2.69 -17.52 8.77
C LYS A 6 -3.53 -16.96 9.92
N CYS A 7 -3.06 -17.17 11.14
CA CYS A 7 -3.59 -16.52 12.33
C CYS A 7 -3.15 -15.04 12.42
N ALA A 8 -3.88 -14.24 13.20
CA ALA A 8 -3.48 -12.88 13.54
C ALA A 8 -2.12 -12.88 14.26
N THR A 9 -1.31 -11.85 14.00
CA THR A 9 0.06 -11.74 14.53
C THR A 9 0.33 -10.33 14.99
N ILE A 10 1.03 -10.19 16.12
CA ILE A 10 1.51 -8.90 16.63
C ILE A 10 2.52 -8.31 15.64
N THR A 11 2.36 -7.03 15.31
CA THR A 11 3.43 -6.22 14.70
C THR A 11 3.94 -5.32 15.82
N PRO A 12 5.18 -5.49 16.30
CA PRO A 12 5.64 -4.84 17.52
C PRO A 12 5.87 -3.34 17.32
N ASP A 13 5.44 -2.55 18.30
CA ASP A 13 5.82 -1.16 18.56
C ASP A 13 6.83 -1.11 19.74
N GLU A 14 7.21 0.08 20.21
CA GLU A 14 8.14 0.27 21.33
C GLU A 14 7.67 -0.46 22.59
N LYS A 15 6.37 -0.40 22.90
CA LYS A 15 5.79 -1.06 24.08
C LYS A 15 5.86 -2.57 23.95
N ARG A 16 5.60 -3.12 22.77
CA ARG A 16 5.71 -4.57 22.52
C ARG A 16 7.15 -5.05 22.55
N VAL A 17 8.12 -4.22 22.18
CA VAL A 17 9.55 -4.56 22.33
C VAL A 17 9.91 -4.72 23.80
N GLU A 18 9.46 -3.81 24.66
CA GLU A 18 9.68 -3.88 26.10
C GLU A 18 8.94 -5.06 26.74
N GLU A 19 7.63 -5.18 26.49
CA GLU A 19 6.76 -6.24 27.04
C GLU A 19 7.30 -7.65 26.74
N PHE A 20 7.71 -7.89 25.50
CA PHE A 20 8.16 -9.22 25.05
C PHE A 20 9.68 -9.38 25.02
N LYS A 21 10.45 -8.38 25.50
CA LYS A 21 11.92 -8.37 25.48
C LYS A 21 12.50 -8.71 24.10
N LEU A 22 11.97 -8.08 23.06
CA LEU A 22 12.33 -8.38 21.67
C LEU A 22 13.73 -7.83 21.35
N LYS A 23 14.52 -8.62 20.60
CA LYS A 23 15.86 -8.19 20.14
C LYS A 23 15.84 -6.92 19.29
N LYS A 24 14.73 -6.69 18.57
CA LYS A 24 14.47 -5.51 17.75
C LYS A 24 12.97 -5.40 17.47
N MET A 25 12.57 -4.23 16.99
CA MET A 25 11.23 -4.01 16.46
C MET A 25 11.10 -4.70 15.09
N TRP A 26 10.51 -5.89 15.07
CA TRP A 26 10.34 -6.68 13.85
C TRP A 26 9.32 -6.07 12.90
N LYS A 27 9.56 -6.19 11.59
CA LYS A 27 8.60 -5.80 10.56
C LYS A 27 7.35 -6.68 10.62
N SER A 28 6.22 -6.16 10.16
CA SER A 28 4.96 -6.90 10.13
C SER A 28 5.08 -8.20 9.31
N PRO A 29 4.73 -9.37 9.86
CA PRO A 29 4.71 -10.62 9.11
C PRO A 29 3.79 -10.56 7.88
N ASN A 30 2.66 -9.83 7.99
CA ASN A 30 1.74 -9.65 6.87
C ASN A 30 2.40 -8.87 5.72
N GLY A 31 3.13 -7.81 6.04
CA GLY A 31 3.87 -7.01 5.05
C GLY A 31 4.94 -7.83 4.35
N THR A 32 5.71 -8.61 5.12
CA THR A 32 6.75 -9.50 4.58
C THR A 32 6.16 -10.54 3.61
N ILE A 33 5.11 -11.25 4.00
CA ILE A 33 4.48 -12.27 3.14
C ILE A 33 3.93 -11.65 1.85
N ARG A 34 3.20 -10.53 1.96
CA ARG A 34 2.65 -9.81 0.79
C ARG A 34 3.74 -9.32 -0.14
N ASN A 35 4.87 -8.87 0.39
CA ASN A 35 6.00 -8.42 -0.43
C ASN A 35 6.63 -9.56 -1.23
N ILE A 36 6.60 -10.79 -0.70
CA ILE A 36 7.14 -11.98 -1.37
C ILE A 36 6.14 -12.52 -2.40
N LEU A 37 4.86 -12.62 -2.02
CA LEU A 37 3.83 -13.23 -2.86
C LEU A 37 3.24 -12.27 -3.89
N GLY A 38 3.29 -10.96 -3.63
CA GLY A 38 2.54 -9.96 -4.39
C GLY A 38 1.02 -10.10 -4.23
N GLY A 39 0.30 -9.48 -5.16
CA GLY A 39 -1.14 -9.69 -5.34
C GLY A 39 -2.07 -8.73 -4.60
N THR A 40 -3.34 -9.15 -4.56
CA THR A 40 -4.47 -8.34 -4.10
C THR A 40 -5.11 -8.97 -2.87
N VAL A 41 -5.33 -8.16 -1.84
CA VAL A 41 -6.03 -8.61 -0.63
C VAL A 41 -7.50 -8.24 -0.75
N PHE A 42 -8.35 -9.22 -0.98
CA PHE A 42 -9.81 -9.04 -0.96
C PHE A 42 -10.34 -9.15 0.47
N ARG A 43 -11.20 -8.21 0.85
CA ARG A 43 -11.91 -8.20 2.14
C ARG A 43 -13.40 -8.06 1.88
N GLU A 44 -14.17 -8.94 2.49
CA GLU A 44 -15.63 -8.99 2.35
C GLU A 44 -16.25 -9.18 3.74
N ALA A 45 -17.40 -8.55 3.97
CA ALA A 45 -18.15 -8.71 5.21
C ALA A 45 -18.94 -10.02 5.21
N ILE A 46 -18.96 -10.72 6.34
CA ILE A 46 -19.89 -11.82 6.59
C ILE A 46 -21.18 -11.20 7.15
N ILE A 47 -22.27 -11.31 6.40
CA ILE A 47 -23.55 -10.67 6.75
C ILE A 47 -24.39 -11.63 7.60
N CYS A 48 -24.71 -11.21 8.83
CA CYS A 48 -25.61 -11.91 9.74
C CYS A 48 -26.99 -11.23 9.74
N LYS A 49 -28.07 -11.99 9.53
CA LYS A 49 -29.45 -11.45 9.44
C LYS A 49 -29.90 -10.72 10.70
N ASN A 50 -29.39 -11.13 11.87
CA ASN A 50 -29.78 -10.63 13.18
C ASN A 50 -28.85 -9.52 13.73
N ILE A 51 -27.87 -9.06 12.95
CA ILE A 51 -26.94 -8.00 13.36
C ILE A 51 -27.27 -6.72 12.58
N PRO A 52 -27.69 -5.63 13.25
CA PRO A 52 -27.95 -4.36 12.58
C PRO A 52 -26.64 -3.78 12.01
N ARG A 53 -26.75 -3.13 10.85
CA ARG A 53 -25.63 -2.50 10.15
C ARG A 53 -25.60 -1.00 10.44
N LEU A 54 -24.39 -0.43 10.50
CA LEU A 54 -24.20 1.00 10.68
C LEU A 54 -24.82 1.82 9.55
N VAL A 55 -24.60 1.38 8.30
CA VAL A 55 -25.25 1.93 7.11
C VAL A 55 -26.41 1.00 6.76
N THR A 56 -27.62 1.43 7.07
CA THR A 56 -28.81 0.57 7.01
C THR A 56 -29.21 0.16 5.60
N GLY A 57 -28.89 0.96 4.57
CA GLY A 57 -29.18 0.65 3.17
C GLY A 57 -28.22 -0.36 2.51
N TRP A 58 -27.20 -0.84 3.22
CA TRP A 58 -26.25 -1.81 2.67
C TRP A 58 -26.72 -3.25 2.89
N ASP A 59 -27.57 -3.74 2.00
CA ASP A 59 -28.12 -5.11 2.09
C ASP A 59 -27.25 -6.18 1.40
N LYS A 60 -26.26 -5.76 0.63
CA LYS A 60 -25.27 -6.63 -0.02
C LYS A 60 -23.87 -6.30 0.50
N PRO A 61 -22.96 -7.28 0.59
CA PRO A 61 -21.58 -7.02 1.01
C PRO A 61 -20.86 -6.16 -0.02
N ILE A 62 -19.94 -5.34 0.47
CA ILE A 62 -18.97 -4.62 -0.36
C ILE A 62 -17.63 -5.36 -0.24
N ILE A 63 -17.02 -5.66 -1.38
CA ILE A 63 -15.74 -6.33 -1.45
C ILE A 63 -14.68 -5.29 -1.78
N ILE A 64 -13.69 -5.16 -0.91
CA ILE A 64 -12.55 -4.26 -1.12
C ILE A 64 -11.36 -5.08 -1.58
N GLY A 65 -10.97 -4.92 -2.85
CA GLY A 65 -9.69 -5.39 -3.38
C GLY A 65 -8.60 -4.36 -3.11
N ARG A 66 -7.69 -4.65 -2.18
CA ARG A 66 -6.58 -3.77 -1.83
C ARG A 66 -5.31 -4.17 -2.56
N HIS A 67 -4.70 -3.24 -3.31
CA HIS A 67 -3.34 -3.39 -3.85
C HIS A 67 -2.35 -3.48 -2.69
N ALA A 68 -1.66 -4.61 -2.58
CA ALA A 68 -0.83 -4.92 -1.42
C ALA A 68 0.67 -4.76 -1.72
N HIS A 69 1.03 -3.74 -2.50
CA HIS A 69 2.38 -3.51 -2.97
C HIS A 69 2.78 -2.03 -2.91
N ALA A 70 4.01 -1.78 -2.46
CA ALA A 70 4.69 -0.49 -2.52
C ALA A 70 3.90 0.68 -1.91
N ASP A 71 3.82 1.83 -2.60
CA ASP A 71 3.24 3.08 -2.09
C ASP A 71 3.77 3.42 -0.68
N GLN A 72 2.92 3.87 0.24
CA GLN A 72 3.34 4.20 1.61
C GLN A 72 3.90 2.99 2.37
N TYR A 73 3.60 1.75 1.96
CA TYR A 73 4.06 0.54 2.64
C TYR A 73 5.51 0.15 2.30
N LYS A 74 6.10 0.76 1.24
CA LYS A 74 7.54 0.66 0.92
C LYS A 74 8.15 2.03 0.65
N ALA A 75 7.58 3.08 1.23
CA ALA A 75 8.13 4.41 1.12
C ALA A 75 9.39 4.54 2.00
N THR A 76 10.22 5.52 1.64
CA THR A 76 11.30 6.01 2.51
C THR A 76 10.96 7.43 2.92
N ASP A 77 10.92 7.68 4.22
CA ASP A 77 10.65 8.97 4.82
C ASP A 77 11.78 9.39 5.77
N PHE A 78 11.91 10.70 5.99
CA PHE A 78 12.87 11.27 6.94
C PHE A 78 12.47 12.69 7.37
N VAL A 79 13.05 13.12 8.48
CA VAL A 79 12.96 14.50 8.96
C VAL A 79 14.02 15.35 8.28
N VAL A 80 13.59 16.43 7.63
CA VAL A 80 14.48 17.43 7.04
C VAL A 80 14.94 18.37 8.17
N PRO A 81 16.25 18.46 8.46
CA PRO A 81 16.73 19.14 9.67
C PRO A 81 16.76 20.68 9.56
N GLY A 82 16.66 21.25 8.35
CA GLY A 82 16.79 22.69 8.12
C GLY A 82 16.61 23.08 6.66
N ALA A 83 17.00 24.30 6.31
CA ALA A 83 16.87 24.81 4.94
C ALA A 83 17.72 24.01 3.93
N GLY A 84 17.22 23.83 2.70
CA GLY A 84 17.90 23.09 1.64
C GLY A 84 16.95 22.62 0.53
N THR A 85 17.49 21.99 -0.51
CA THR A 85 16.72 21.51 -1.66
C THR A 85 16.48 20.00 -1.57
N LEU A 86 15.22 19.58 -1.76
CA LEU A 86 14.85 18.18 -1.90
C LEU A 86 14.63 17.85 -3.38
N GLU A 87 15.31 16.81 -3.86
CA GLU A 87 15.28 16.39 -5.25
C GLU A 87 14.94 14.89 -5.34
N LEU A 88 14.14 14.52 -6.34
CA LEU A 88 13.91 13.15 -6.73
C LEU A 88 14.78 12.84 -7.95
N ILE A 89 15.64 11.82 -7.81
CA ILE A 89 16.64 11.48 -8.83
C ILE A 89 16.46 10.02 -9.25
N PHE A 90 16.30 9.78 -10.55
CA PHE A 90 16.33 8.44 -11.14
C PHE A 90 17.55 8.31 -12.05
N LYS A 91 18.35 7.28 -11.82
CA LYS A 91 19.57 6.98 -12.58
C LYS A 91 19.31 5.76 -13.47
N PRO A 92 19.15 5.92 -14.79
CA PRO A 92 18.94 4.80 -15.70
C PRO A 92 20.14 3.85 -15.68
N ALA A 93 19.88 2.54 -15.70
CA ALA A 93 20.94 1.53 -15.77
C ALA A 93 21.59 1.44 -17.18
N SER A 94 20.86 1.89 -18.21
CA SER A 94 21.27 1.95 -19.62
C SER A 94 22.36 2.99 -19.90
N GLY A 95 22.67 3.86 -18.94
CA GLY A 95 23.55 5.03 -19.16
C GLY A 95 22.83 6.24 -19.77
N ASP A 96 21.51 6.16 -19.95
CA ASP A 96 20.70 7.32 -20.35
C ASP A 96 20.82 8.48 -19.34
N PRO A 97 20.53 9.72 -19.76
CA PRO A 97 20.63 10.88 -18.88
C PRO A 97 19.85 10.71 -17.57
N VAL A 98 20.47 11.12 -16.46
CA VAL A 98 19.84 11.12 -15.14
C VAL A 98 18.59 11.99 -15.15
N ILE A 99 17.47 11.42 -14.71
CA ILE A 99 16.22 12.16 -14.55
C ILE A 99 16.21 12.81 -13.17
N LYS A 100 15.95 14.10 -13.11
CA LYS A 100 16.02 14.90 -11.89
C LYS A 100 14.82 15.84 -11.80
N HIS A 101 14.16 15.84 -10.64
CA HIS A 101 13.06 16.74 -10.34
C HIS A 101 13.26 17.39 -8.97
N VAL A 102 13.17 18.72 -8.90
CA VAL A 102 13.11 19.42 -7.62
C VAL A 102 11.70 19.23 -7.04
N VAL A 103 11.62 18.68 -5.83
CA VAL A 103 10.37 18.45 -5.12
C VAL A 103 9.99 19.69 -4.32
N ASN A 104 10.96 20.25 -3.58
CA ASN A 104 10.74 21.44 -2.76
C ASN A 104 12.07 22.13 -2.39
N GLU A 105 12.00 23.43 -2.13
CA GLU A 105 13.05 24.21 -1.47
C GLU A 105 12.61 24.55 -0.03
N TYR A 106 13.23 23.88 0.93
CA TYR A 106 12.95 24.07 2.34
C TYR A 106 13.60 25.36 2.85
N LYS A 107 12.82 26.19 3.54
CA LYS A 107 13.30 27.39 4.26
C LYS A 107 13.64 27.12 5.73
N GLY A 108 13.39 25.91 6.21
CA GLY A 108 13.55 25.47 7.60
C GLY A 108 13.22 23.97 7.75
N PRO A 109 13.15 23.44 8.99
CA PRO A 109 12.89 22.04 9.23
C PRO A 109 11.56 21.55 8.65
N GLY A 110 11.47 20.25 8.34
CA GLY A 110 10.27 19.64 7.78
C GLY A 110 10.35 18.12 7.70
N VAL A 111 9.54 17.52 6.83
CA VAL A 111 9.54 16.07 6.55
C VAL A 111 9.44 15.84 5.04
N ALA A 112 9.92 14.69 4.60
CA ALA A 112 9.85 14.25 3.21
C ALA A 112 9.55 12.76 3.13
N ILE A 113 8.88 12.35 2.05
CA ILE A 113 8.58 10.95 1.75
C ILE A 113 8.73 10.71 0.24
N GLY A 114 9.37 9.59 -0.12
CA GLY A 114 9.42 9.08 -1.47
C GLY A 114 8.74 7.71 -1.55
N MET A 115 7.87 7.52 -2.53
CA MET A 115 7.18 6.26 -2.77
C MET A 115 7.18 5.91 -4.26
N PHE A 116 6.88 4.65 -4.58
CA PHE A 116 6.89 4.13 -5.93
C PHE A 116 5.86 3.00 -6.06
N ASN A 117 5.56 2.63 -7.30
CA ASN A 117 4.93 1.35 -7.65
C ASN A 117 5.55 0.85 -8.95
N THR A 118 5.10 -0.32 -9.44
CA THR A 118 5.61 -0.91 -10.68
C THR A 118 4.48 -1.37 -11.59
N ASP A 119 4.65 -1.19 -12.90
CA ASP A 119 3.65 -1.58 -13.90
C ASP A 119 3.24 -3.04 -13.76
N ALA A 120 4.21 -3.94 -13.58
CA ALA A 120 3.93 -5.36 -13.37
C ALA A 120 2.97 -5.61 -12.19
N SER A 121 3.19 -4.91 -11.06
CA SER A 121 2.34 -5.04 -9.88
C SER A 121 0.95 -4.42 -10.07
N ILE A 122 0.87 -3.30 -10.79
CA ILE A 122 -0.40 -2.63 -11.13
C ILE A 122 -1.24 -3.50 -12.07
N ILE A 123 -0.61 -4.09 -13.09
CA ILE A 123 -1.24 -5.02 -14.05
C ILE A 123 -1.78 -6.24 -13.31
N ASP A 124 -0.99 -6.86 -12.43
CA ASP A 124 -1.43 -8.01 -11.64
C ASP A 124 -2.61 -7.66 -10.71
N PHE A 125 -2.58 -6.47 -10.10
CA PHE A 125 -3.67 -5.94 -9.29
C PHE A 125 -4.96 -5.75 -10.13
N ALA A 126 -4.85 -5.17 -11.31
CA ALA A 126 -5.98 -4.99 -12.21
C ALA A 126 -6.56 -6.35 -12.66
N HIS A 127 -5.72 -7.27 -13.14
CA HIS A 127 -6.16 -8.59 -13.60
C HIS A 127 -6.84 -9.40 -12.50
N SER A 128 -6.27 -9.42 -11.29
CA SER A 128 -6.89 -10.12 -10.15
C SER A 128 -8.23 -9.50 -9.77
N SER A 129 -8.35 -8.17 -9.80
CA SER A 129 -9.60 -7.46 -9.51
C SER A 129 -10.68 -7.75 -10.56
N PHE A 130 -10.33 -7.74 -11.85
CA PHE A 130 -11.27 -8.09 -12.93
C PHE A 130 -11.74 -9.54 -12.83
N LYS A 131 -10.82 -10.49 -12.63
CA LYS A 131 -11.16 -11.91 -12.47
C LYS A 131 -12.12 -12.12 -11.29
N TYR A 132 -11.80 -11.52 -10.14
CA TYR A 132 -12.63 -11.66 -8.94
C TYR A 132 -14.01 -11.03 -9.13
N ALA A 133 -14.11 -9.85 -9.75
CA ALA A 133 -15.39 -9.21 -10.03
C ALA A 133 -16.27 -10.05 -10.97
N LEU A 134 -15.69 -10.63 -12.04
CA LEU A 134 -16.38 -11.51 -12.97
C LEU A 134 -16.89 -12.79 -12.27
N GLU A 135 -16.04 -13.44 -11.48
CA GLU A 135 -16.39 -14.64 -10.71
C GLU A 135 -17.55 -14.37 -9.75
N ARG A 136 -17.50 -13.23 -9.04
CA ARG A 136 -18.53 -12.82 -8.09
C ARG A 136 -19.79 -12.28 -8.77
N LYS A 137 -19.72 -11.94 -10.06
CA LYS A 137 -20.76 -11.21 -10.82
C LYS A 137 -21.10 -9.85 -10.20
N TYR A 138 -20.07 -9.10 -9.81
CA TYR A 138 -20.19 -7.75 -9.24
C TYR A 138 -19.69 -6.71 -10.25
N PRO A 139 -20.24 -5.48 -10.25
CA PRO A 139 -19.58 -4.35 -10.90
C PRO A 139 -18.24 -4.06 -10.19
N LEU A 140 -17.29 -3.51 -10.94
CA LEU A 140 -15.97 -3.15 -10.44
C LEU A 140 -15.76 -1.64 -10.55
N TYR A 141 -15.23 -1.05 -9.49
CA TYR A 141 -14.85 0.36 -9.43
C TYR A 141 -13.41 0.48 -8.93
N LEU A 142 -12.64 1.36 -9.55
CA LEU A 142 -11.31 1.78 -9.11
C LEU A 142 -11.38 3.26 -8.76
N SER A 143 -10.77 3.64 -7.63
CA SER A 143 -10.67 5.03 -7.19
C SER A 143 -9.21 5.44 -7.08
N THR A 144 -8.85 6.54 -7.72
CA THR A 144 -7.53 7.19 -7.59
C THR A 144 -7.71 8.71 -7.41
N LYS A 145 -6.62 9.45 -7.27
CA LYS A 145 -6.58 10.91 -7.26
C LYS A 145 -5.76 11.46 -8.44
N ASN A 146 -5.96 10.92 -9.64
CA ASN A 146 -5.27 11.32 -10.87
C ASN A 146 -5.45 12.79 -11.27
N THR A 147 -6.46 13.49 -10.73
CA THR A 147 -6.60 14.95 -10.92
C THR A 147 -5.41 15.71 -10.32
N ILE A 148 -4.83 15.19 -9.23
CA ILE A 148 -3.65 15.72 -8.54
C ILE A 148 -2.40 14.94 -8.95
N LEU A 149 -2.41 13.62 -8.80
CA LEU A 149 -1.28 12.74 -9.09
C LEU A 149 -1.30 12.26 -10.53
N LYS A 150 -1.24 13.20 -11.49
CA LYS A 150 -1.47 12.92 -12.92
C LYS A 150 -0.59 11.83 -13.53
N LYS A 151 0.64 11.67 -13.03
CA LYS A 151 1.61 10.67 -13.56
C LYS A 151 1.68 9.39 -12.73
N TYR A 152 1.25 9.42 -11.48
CA TYR A 152 1.34 8.26 -10.58
C TYR A 152 0.02 7.48 -10.55
N ASP A 153 -1.10 8.20 -10.54
CA ASP A 153 -2.45 7.65 -10.47
C ASP A 153 -3.15 7.57 -11.84
N GLY A 154 -2.56 8.18 -12.87
CA GLY A 154 -3.09 8.25 -14.23
C GLY A 154 -2.57 7.11 -15.09
#